data_AF-A0A2X1PEW2-F1
#
_entry.id   AF-A0A2X1PEW2-F1
#
_cell.length_a   1.000
_cell.length_b   1.000
_cell.length_c   1.000
_cell.angle_alpha   90.00
_cell.angle_beta   90.00
_cell.angle_gamma   90.00
#
_symmetry.space_group_name_H-M   'P 1'
#
loop_
_entity.id
_entity.type
_entity.pdbx_description
1 polymer ?
#
loop_
_entity_poly.entity_id
_entity_poly.type
_entity_poly.pdbx_seq_one_letter_code
_entity_poly.pdbx_strand_id
1 'polypeptide(L)'
;MKLAGDNQNVWKSLPFLREYNKGTALKLGKHVVVVGAGNTAMDCARAALRVPGVEKATIVYRRSLQEMPAWREEYEEALHDGVEFRFLNNPERFDADGTLTLRVMSLGEPDEKGRRRPVETNETVTLLVDSLITAIGEQQDTEALECDGRAAGQKRLARRRP
;
A
#
# COMPACT_ATOMS: atom_id res chain seq x y z
N MET A 1 -1.36 2.89 6.68
CA MET A 1 -0.26 1.94 7.01
C MET A 1 0.73 2.67 7.90
N LYS A 2 1.10 2.07 9.04
CA LYS A 2 2.23 2.53 9.86
C LYS A 2 3.39 1.58 9.55
N LEU A 3 4.44 2.10 8.91
CA LEU A 3 5.66 1.34 8.62
C LEU A 3 6.76 1.81 9.59
N ALA A 4 7.25 0.89 10.42
CA ALA A 4 8.40 1.12 11.28
C ALA A 4 9.71 0.75 10.55
N GLY A 5 10.84 1.00 11.21
CA GLY A 5 12.17 0.68 10.70
C GLY A 5 12.91 1.91 10.20
N ASP A 6 14.18 1.71 9.83
CA ASP A 6 15.15 2.76 9.51
C ASP A 6 15.59 2.76 8.04
N ASN A 7 15.07 1.85 7.21
CA ASN A 7 15.37 1.82 5.79
C ASN A 7 14.75 3.02 5.06
N GLN A 8 15.56 3.74 4.30
CA GLN A 8 15.15 4.95 3.58
C GLN A 8 14.72 4.69 2.13
N ASN A 9 14.88 3.47 1.61
CA ASN A 9 14.56 3.16 0.21
C ASN A 9 13.05 2.88 0.02
N VAL A 10 12.25 3.86 0.44
CA VAL A 10 10.79 3.82 0.40
C VAL A 10 10.28 4.91 -0.53
N TRP A 11 9.62 4.49 -1.61
CA TRP A 11 9.11 5.36 -2.65
C TRP A 11 7.59 5.50 -2.55
N LYS A 12 7.08 6.71 -2.80
CA LYS A 12 5.66 6.90 -3.07
C LYS A 12 5.37 6.59 -4.54
N SER A 13 4.25 5.95 -4.84
CA SER A 13 3.89 5.51 -6.20
C SER A 13 3.94 6.62 -7.25
N LEU A 14 3.31 7.77 -6.99
CA LEU A 14 3.26 8.86 -7.97
C LEU A 14 4.64 9.49 -8.23
N PRO A 15 5.46 9.85 -7.22
CA PRO A 15 6.86 10.23 -7.45
C PRO A 15 7.66 9.18 -8.22
N PHE A 16 7.54 7.90 -7.86
CA PHE A 16 8.23 6.82 -8.56
C PHE A 16 7.88 6.77 -10.04
N LEU A 17 6.58 6.71 -10.39
CA LEU A 17 6.12 6.66 -11.78
C LEU A 17 6.54 7.91 -12.57
N ARG A 18 6.52 9.09 -11.91
CA ARG A 18 7.00 10.33 -12.54
C ARG A 18 8.48 10.27 -12.90
N GLU A 19 9.32 9.82 -11.97
CA GLU A 19 10.77 9.71 -12.22
C GLU A 19 11.10 8.60 -13.23
N TYR A 20 10.38 7.48 -13.19
CA TYR A 20 10.47 6.43 -14.21
C TYR A 20 10.15 6.97 -15.61
N ASN A 21 9.05 7.71 -15.76
CA ASN A 21 8.63 8.26 -17.05
C ASN A 21 9.58 9.36 -17.59
N LYS A 22 10.36 10.01 -16.72
CA LYS A 22 11.41 10.96 -17.14
C LYS A 22 12.68 10.25 -17.64
N GLY A 23 12.79 8.94 -17.47
CA GLY A 23 14.03 8.20 -17.72
C GLY A 23 15.12 8.49 -16.67
N THR A 24 14.74 8.95 -15.48
CA THR A 24 15.69 9.14 -14.37
C THR A 24 16.28 7.78 -13.98
N ALA A 25 17.59 7.72 -13.73
CA ALA A 25 18.22 6.51 -13.21
C ALA A 25 17.72 6.23 -11.78
N LEU A 26 16.86 5.22 -11.63
CA LEU A 26 16.29 4.79 -10.36
C LEU A 26 17.14 3.67 -9.74
N LYS A 27 17.50 3.83 -8.47
CA LYS A 27 18.28 2.83 -7.71
C LYS A 27 17.35 1.99 -6.84
N LEU A 28 16.63 1.06 -7.46
CA LEU A 28 15.69 0.20 -6.74
C LEU A 28 16.34 -1.07 -6.14
N GLY A 29 17.53 -1.46 -6.60
CA GLY A 29 18.11 -2.76 -6.26
C GLY A 29 17.44 -3.91 -7.04
N LYS A 30 17.57 -5.14 -6.54
CA LYS A 30 17.15 -6.35 -7.24
C LYS A 30 15.72 -6.76 -6.92
N HIS A 31 15.34 -6.65 -5.65
CA HIS A 31 14.05 -7.11 -5.14
C HIS A 31 13.22 -5.92 -4.68
N VAL A 32 12.10 -5.68 -5.36
CA VAL A 32 11.21 -4.55 -5.10
C VAL A 32 9.87 -5.05 -4.60
N VAL A 33 9.39 -4.48 -3.50
CA VAL A 33 8.02 -4.70 -3.04
C VAL A 33 7.14 -3.49 -3.35
N VAL A 34 5.96 -3.73 -3.90
CA VAL A 34 4.92 -2.72 -4.09
C VAL A 34 3.77 -3.01 -3.13
N VAL A 35 3.41 -2.05 -2.28
CA VAL A 35 2.34 -2.20 -1.29
C VAL A 35 1.04 -1.60 -1.82
N GLY A 36 0.03 -2.43 -2.01
CA GLY A 36 -1.26 -2.04 -2.58
C GLY A 36 -1.77 -3.07 -3.59
N ALA A 37 -2.94 -2.83 -4.18
CA ALA A 37 -3.50 -3.73 -5.20
C ALA A 37 -4.48 -3.02 -6.16
N GLY A 38 -4.36 -1.70 -6.32
CA GLY A 38 -5.10 -0.95 -7.34
C GLY A 38 -4.31 -0.85 -8.65
N ASN A 39 -4.90 -0.25 -9.68
CA ASN A 39 -4.22 -0.08 -10.98
C ASN A 39 -2.85 0.60 -10.83
N THR A 40 -2.74 1.62 -9.99
CA THR A 40 -1.43 2.27 -9.70
C THR A 40 -0.39 1.30 -9.09
N ALA A 41 -0.81 0.29 -8.33
CA ALA A 41 0.11 -0.72 -7.83
C ALA A 41 0.59 -1.65 -8.95
N MET A 42 -0.29 -1.99 -9.90
CA MET A 42 0.06 -2.77 -11.10
C MET A 42 1.06 -1.99 -11.97
N ASP A 43 0.76 -0.72 -12.24
CA ASP A 43 1.66 0.18 -12.97
C ASP A 43 3.03 0.26 -12.31
N CYS A 44 3.07 0.42 -10.98
CA CYS A 44 4.32 0.50 -10.24
C CYS A 44 5.13 -0.79 -10.34
N ALA A 45 4.49 -1.95 -10.19
CA ALA A 45 5.18 -3.24 -10.22
C ALA A 45 5.76 -3.53 -11.61
N ARG A 46 4.96 -3.29 -12.65
CA ARG A 46 5.37 -3.45 -14.05
C ARG A 46 6.48 -2.47 -14.45
N ALA A 47 6.39 -1.22 -14.02
CA ALA A 47 7.46 -0.24 -14.24
C ALA A 47 8.74 -0.60 -13.48
N ALA A 48 8.63 -1.08 -12.24
CA ALA A 48 9.77 -1.52 -11.46
C ALA A 48 10.55 -2.65 -12.15
N LEU A 49 9.86 -3.65 -12.73
CA LEU A 49 10.51 -4.72 -13.51
C LEU A 49 11.30 -4.22 -14.73
N ARG A 50 10.96 -3.04 -15.25
CA ARG A 50 11.65 -2.42 -16.40
C ARG A 50 12.86 -1.58 -15.97
N VAL A 51 13.03 -1.32 -14.67
CA VAL A 51 14.19 -0.58 -14.15
C VAL A 51 15.43 -1.48 -14.20
N PRO A 52 16.56 -1.02 -14.79
CA PRO A 52 17.78 -1.82 -14.85
C PRO A 52 18.25 -2.29 -13.47
N GLY A 53 18.52 -3.59 -13.36
CA GLY A 53 19.00 -4.24 -12.13
C GLY A 53 17.90 -4.84 -11.25
N VAL A 54 16.62 -4.53 -11.52
CA VAL A 54 15.51 -5.22 -10.85
C VAL A 54 15.37 -6.62 -11.44
N GLU A 55 15.40 -7.62 -10.57
CA GLU A 55 15.22 -9.03 -10.90
C GLU A 55 13.81 -9.52 -10.53
N LYS A 56 13.19 -8.89 -9.53
CA LYS A 56 11.91 -9.31 -8.97
C LYS A 56 11.09 -8.14 -8.45
N ALA A 57 9.81 -8.09 -8.84
CA ALA A 57 8.82 -7.21 -8.25
C ALA A 57 7.71 -8.04 -7.60
N THR A 58 7.35 -7.71 -6.36
CA THR A 58 6.30 -8.41 -5.61
C THR A 58 5.25 -7.41 -5.11
N ILE A 59 4.00 -7.62 -5.49
CA ILE A 59 2.87 -6.91 -4.91
C ILE A 59 2.50 -7.55 -3.58
N VAL A 60 2.48 -6.75 -2.51
CA VAL A 60 1.99 -7.15 -1.19
C VAL A 60 0.63 -6.51 -0.95
N TYR A 61 -0.37 -7.34 -0.65
CA TYR A 61 -1.73 -6.91 -0.41
C TYR A 61 -2.34 -7.55 0.83
N ARG A 62 -2.97 -6.74 1.68
CA ARG A 62 -3.54 -7.17 2.96
C ARG A 62 -4.84 -7.97 2.85
N ARG A 63 -5.47 -8.05 1.67
CA ARG A 63 -6.67 -8.86 1.41
C ARG A 63 -6.38 -9.92 0.34
N SER A 64 -7.39 -10.69 -0.06
CA SER A 64 -7.25 -11.68 -1.12
C SER A 64 -7.42 -11.06 -2.52
N LEU A 65 -7.20 -11.87 -3.55
CA LEU A 65 -7.46 -11.50 -4.93
C LEU A 65 -8.92 -11.09 -5.17
N GLN A 66 -9.88 -11.65 -4.43
CA GLN A 66 -11.31 -11.33 -4.60
C GLN A 66 -11.63 -9.88 -4.22
N GLU A 67 -10.89 -9.32 -3.26
CA GLU A 67 -11.05 -7.92 -2.84
C GLU A 67 -10.11 -6.96 -3.58
N MET A 68 -9.33 -7.45 -4.56
CA MET A 68 -8.41 -6.63 -5.34
C MET A 68 -9.18 -5.51 -6.07
N PRO A 69 -8.83 -4.23 -5.86
CA PRO A 69 -9.51 -3.12 -6.53
C PRO A 69 -9.02 -2.87 -7.96
N ALA A 70 -7.88 -3.43 -8.36
CA ALA A 70 -7.43 -3.35 -9.74
C ALA A 70 -8.38 -4.07 -10.69
N TRP A 71 -8.43 -3.62 -11.93
CA TRP A 71 -9.15 -4.34 -12.98
C TRP A 71 -8.50 -5.69 -13.24
N ARG A 72 -9.32 -6.65 -13.70
CA ARG A 72 -8.84 -8.02 -13.88
C ARG A 72 -7.76 -8.06 -14.97
N GLU A 73 -7.94 -7.29 -16.01
CA GLU A 73 -7.01 -7.15 -17.13
C GLU A 73 -5.65 -6.64 -16.66
N GLU A 74 -5.62 -5.62 -15.79
CA GLU A 74 -4.38 -5.08 -15.21
C GLU A 74 -3.64 -6.11 -14.35
N TYR A 75 -4.39 -6.91 -13.59
CA TYR A 75 -3.83 -8.02 -12.81
C TYR A 75 -3.22 -9.10 -13.70
N GLU A 76 -3.92 -9.48 -14.77
CA GLU A 76 -3.47 -10.50 -15.73
C GLU A 76 -2.26 -10.04 -16.53
N GLU A 77 -2.21 -8.76 -16.93
CA GLU A 77 -1.02 -8.16 -17.55
C GLU A 77 0.17 -8.14 -16.60
N ALA A 78 -0.03 -7.79 -15.32
CA ALA A 78 1.04 -7.81 -14.32
C ALA A 78 1.59 -9.23 -14.10
N LEU A 79 0.71 -10.24 -14.04
CA LEU A 79 1.13 -11.65 -13.99
C LEU A 79 1.95 -12.04 -15.23
N HIS A 80 1.50 -11.65 -16.42
CA HIS A 80 2.20 -11.93 -17.67
C HIS A 80 3.59 -11.28 -17.73
N ASP A 81 3.72 -10.06 -17.20
CA ASP A 81 5.00 -9.35 -17.07
C ASP A 81 5.93 -9.98 -15.99
N GLY A 82 5.44 -10.97 -15.21
CA GLY A 82 6.23 -11.68 -14.20
C GLY A 82 6.15 -11.09 -12.79
N VAL A 83 5.16 -10.24 -12.50
CA VAL A 83 4.93 -9.72 -11.15
C VAL A 83 4.46 -10.84 -10.22
N GLU A 84 5.10 -10.97 -9.06
CA GLU A 84 4.65 -11.87 -8.01
C GLU A 84 3.63 -11.22 -7.08
N PHE A 85 2.75 -12.04 -6.48
CA PHE A 85 1.71 -11.55 -5.58
C PHE A 85 1.78 -12.25 -4.22
N ARG A 86 1.73 -11.46 -3.16
CA ARG A 86 1.60 -11.89 -1.76
C ARG A 86 0.33 -11.28 -1.16
N PHE A 87 -0.73 -12.07 -1.24
CA PHE A 87 -2.01 -11.76 -0.61
C PHE A 87 -1.97 -12.02 0.90
N LEU A 88 -2.95 -11.45 1.61
CA LEU A 88 -3.09 -11.62 3.06
C LEU A 88 -1.81 -11.27 3.83
N ASN A 89 -1.10 -10.25 3.37
CA ASN A 89 0.12 -9.76 4.01
C ASN A 89 0.09 -8.24 4.07
N ASN A 90 0.49 -7.67 5.22
CA ASN A 90 0.59 -6.24 5.43
C ASN A 90 1.98 -5.88 5.98
N PRO A 91 2.75 -5.00 5.32
CA PRO A 91 4.05 -4.61 5.86
C PRO A 91 3.95 -3.79 7.15
N GLU A 92 4.76 -4.14 8.14
CA GLU A 92 4.80 -3.45 9.44
C GLU A 92 6.16 -2.79 9.72
N ARG A 93 7.25 -3.35 9.19
CA ARG A 93 8.61 -2.86 9.45
C ARG A 93 9.55 -3.10 8.27
N PHE A 94 10.37 -2.11 7.92
CA PHE A 94 11.42 -2.23 6.91
C PHE A 94 12.77 -1.71 7.45
N ASP A 95 13.70 -2.63 7.64
CA ASP A 95 14.96 -2.37 8.34
C ASP A 95 16.13 -2.14 7.37
N ALA A 96 17.16 -1.42 7.84
CA ALA A 96 18.31 -1.00 7.03
C ALA A 96 19.09 -2.17 6.41
N ASP A 97 18.99 -3.38 6.96
CA ASP A 97 19.57 -4.61 6.43
C ASP A 97 18.79 -5.20 5.24
N GLY A 98 17.65 -4.60 4.87
CA GLY A 98 16.76 -5.07 3.81
C GLY A 98 15.66 -6.00 4.30
N THR A 99 15.56 -6.26 5.61
CA THR A 99 14.51 -7.10 6.18
C THR A 99 13.17 -6.37 6.20
N LEU A 100 12.22 -6.83 5.39
CA LEU A 100 10.83 -6.41 5.39
C LEU A 100 9.97 -7.41 6.18
N THR A 101 9.44 -6.98 7.32
CA THR A 101 8.50 -7.76 8.13
C THR A 101 7.07 -7.49 7.70
N LEU A 102 6.35 -8.58 7.40
CA LEU A 102 4.95 -8.58 7.00
C LEU A 102 4.12 -9.28 8.08
N ARG A 103 3.02 -8.65 8.51
CA ARG A 103 1.98 -9.33 9.27
C ARG A 103 1.14 -10.19 8.35
N VAL A 104 0.95 -11.45 8.73
CA VAL A 104 -0.02 -12.32 8.08
C VAL A 104 -1.42 -11.83 8.47
N MET A 105 -2.28 -11.73 7.47
CA MET A 105 -3.65 -11.25 7.60
C MET A 105 -4.63 -12.40 7.40
N SER A 106 -5.83 -12.25 7.91
CA SER A 106 -6.99 -13.08 7.61
C SER A 106 -8.14 -12.21 7.13
N LEU A 107 -9.15 -12.81 6.51
CA LEU A 107 -10.37 -12.11 6.11
C LEU A 107 -11.43 -12.23 7.20
N GLY A 108 -11.78 -11.12 7.82
CA GLY A 108 -12.92 -11.00 8.72
C GLY A 108 -14.25 -10.93 7.95
N GLU A 109 -15.27 -10.42 8.62
CA GLU A 109 -16.60 -10.23 8.04
C GLU A 109 -16.59 -9.23 6.86
N PRO A 110 -17.49 -9.39 5.87
CA PRO A 110 -17.69 -8.42 4.81
C PRO A 110 -18.21 -7.08 5.36
N ASP A 111 -17.77 -5.99 4.76
CA ASP A 111 -18.36 -4.66 4.97
C ASP A 111 -19.72 -4.53 4.23
N GLU A 112 -20.36 -3.36 4.36
CA GLU A 112 -21.64 -3.05 3.70
C GLU A 112 -21.60 -3.17 2.17
N LYS A 113 -20.40 -3.15 1.57
CA LYS A 113 -20.15 -3.31 0.14
C LYS A 113 -19.74 -4.74 -0.23
N GLY A 114 -19.77 -5.67 0.72
CA GLY A 114 -19.39 -7.07 0.54
C GLY A 114 -17.88 -7.32 0.59
N ARG A 115 -17.05 -6.29 0.82
CA ARG A 115 -15.59 -6.43 0.85
C ARG A 115 -15.14 -6.87 2.23
N ARG A 116 -14.43 -7.99 2.32
CA ARG A 116 -13.95 -8.51 3.60
C ARG A 116 -12.90 -7.62 4.23
N ARG A 117 -13.05 -7.35 5.53
CA ARG A 117 -12.08 -6.57 6.31
C ARG A 117 -10.83 -7.40 6.58
N PRO A 118 -9.63 -6.85 6.40
CA PRO A 118 -8.40 -7.54 6.77
C PRO A 118 -8.25 -7.52 8.29
N VAL A 119 -7.96 -8.67 8.90
CA VAL A 119 -7.76 -8.84 10.34
C VAL A 119 -6.33 -9.32 10.58
N GLU A 120 -5.60 -8.62 11.43
CA GLU A 120 -4.24 -8.97 11.83
C GLU A 120 -4.23 -10.31 12.57
N THR A 121 -3.33 -11.21 12.17
CA THR A 121 -3.05 -12.44 12.93
C THR A 121 -1.86 -12.23 13.88
N ASN A 122 -1.53 -13.22 14.69
CA ASN A 122 -0.32 -13.18 15.52
C ASN A 122 0.96 -13.56 14.76
N GLU A 123 0.85 -13.94 13.49
CA GLU A 123 1.97 -14.43 12.69
C GLU A 123 2.62 -13.31 11.87
N THR A 124 3.94 -13.40 11.74
CA THR A 124 4.73 -12.55 10.85
C THR A 124 5.63 -13.39 9.97
N VAL A 125 5.92 -12.86 8.78
CA VAL A 125 6.89 -13.43 7.84
C VAL A 125 7.84 -12.33 7.38
N THR A 126 9.05 -12.71 6.99
CA THR A 126 10.06 -11.76 6.53
C THR A 126 10.43 -11.99 5.07
N LEU A 127 10.83 -10.90 4.41
CA LEU A 127 11.39 -10.88 3.06
C LEU A 127 12.65 -10.04 3.04
N LEU A 128 13.66 -10.47 2.28
CA LEU A 128 14.80 -9.62 1.94
C LEU A 128 14.52 -8.86 0.66
N VAL A 129 14.48 -7.53 0.77
CA VAL A 129 14.13 -6.62 -0.32
C VAL A 129 15.03 -5.40 -0.29
N ASP A 130 15.22 -4.79 -1.46
CA ASP A 130 16.07 -3.61 -1.61
C ASP A 130 15.26 -2.31 -1.58
N SER A 131 14.02 -2.34 -2.07
CA SER A 131 13.12 -1.17 -2.11
C SER A 131 11.68 -1.53 -1.80
N LEU A 132 10.96 -0.53 -1.28
CA LEU A 132 9.53 -0.59 -1.09
C LEU A 132 8.84 0.59 -1.79
N ILE A 133 7.78 0.33 -2.55
CA ILE A 133 6.96 1.35 -3.22
C ILE A 133 5.57 1.32 -2.58
N THR A 134 5.13 2.41 -1.95
CA THR A 134 3.79 2.52 -1.39
C THR A 134 2.80 3.01 -2.45
N ALA A 135 1.86 2.16 -2.86
CA ALA A 135 0.78 2.43 -3.80
C ALA A 135 -0.60 2.29 -3.14
N ILE A 136 -0.69 2.74 -1.88
CA ILE A 136 -1.94 2.81 -1.12
C ILE A 136 -2.56 4.17 -1.45
N GLY A 137 -3.56 4.21 -2.34
CA GLY A 137 -4.21 5.46 -2.74
C GLY A 137 -4.86 6.19 -1.56
N GLU A 138 -5.12 7.49 -1.71
CA GLU A 138 -5.75 8.34 -0.67
C GLU A 138 -7.20 7.94 -0.31
N GLN A 139 -7.79 6.96 -0.99
CA GLN A 139 -9.18 6.51 -0.76
C GLN A 139 -9.33 5.18 0.01
N GLN A 140 -8.33 4.69 0.74
CA GLN A 140 -8.46 3.39 1.42
C GLN A 140 -8.28 3.45 2.94
N ASP A 141 -9.24 4.09 3.59
CA ASP A 141 -10.23 3.47 4.50
C ASP A 141 -10.96 4.63 5.18
N THR A 142 -12.21 4.92 4.79
CA THR A 142 -13.10 5.87 5.52
C THR A 142 -13.54 5.31 6.87
N GLU A 143 -12.64 4.63 7.59
CA GLU A 143 -12.82 4.11 8.95
C GLU A 143 -12.01 4.91 9.97
N ALA A 144 -11.38 6.02 9.56
CA ALA A 144 -10.64 6.93 10.45
C ALA A 144 -11.36 8.26 10.73
N LEU A 145 -12.69 8.33 10.54
CA LEU A 145 -13.48 9.55 10.76
C LEU A 145 -14.65 9.34 11.72
N GLU A 146 -14.43 8.63 12.83
CA GLU A 146 -15.26 8.80 14.03
C GLU A 146 -14.40 8.68 15.29
N CYS A 147 -13.96 9.83 15.82
CA CYS A 147 -13.96 10.22 17.23
C CYS A 147 -12.97 11.37 17.47
N ASP A 148 -13.44 12.59 17.28
CA ASP A 148 -13.19 13.65 18.27
C ASP A 148 -14.33 14.67 18.23
N GLY A 149 -15.48 14.18 18.68
CA GLY A 149 -16.58 15.05 19.06
C GLY A 149 -16.27 15.70 20.41
N ARG A 150 -16.06 17.03 20.37
CA ARG A 150 -16.55 18.07 21.32
C ARG A 150 -15.44 18.97 21.87
N ALA A 151 -15.38 20.17 21.30
CA ALA A 151 -15.61 21.38 22.09
C ALA A 151 -16.34 22.42 21.21
N ALA A 152 -17.67 22.37 21.26
CA ALA A 152 -18.50 23.44 20.73
C ALA A 152 -18.28 24.70 21.58
N GLY A 153 -17.52 25.66 21.05
CA GLY A 153 -17.45 27.01 21.58
C GLY A 153 -18.79 27.73 21.39
N GLN A 154 -19.67 27.65 22.39
CA GLN A 154 -20.79 28.58 22.50
C GLN A 154 -20.27 29.95 22.92
N LYS A 155 -20.52 30.97 22.11
CA LYS A 155 -21.35 32.14 22.46
C LYS A 155 -21.18 33.25 21.41
N ARG A 156 -22.26 33.54 20.68
CA ARG A 156 -22.88 34.88 20.56
C ARG A 156 -23.80 34.90 19.35
N LEU A 157 -25.12 34.97 19.58
CA LEU A 157 -25.99 36.01 18.99
C LEU A 157 -27.41 35.95 19.56
N ALA A 158 -27.89 37.06 20.12
CA ALA A 158 -29.27 37.58 20.06
C ALA A 158 -29.35 38.80 21.01
N ARG A 159 -29.26 40.03 20.52
CA ARG A 159 -30.40 40.91 20.16
C ARG A 159 -31.60 40.81 21.13
N ARG A 160 -31.77 41.82 21.97
CA ARG A 160 -33.07 42.44 22.28
C ARG A 160 -32.90 43.93 22.55
N ARG A 161 -33.53 44.75 21.71
CA ARG A 161 -34.00 46.11 22.02
C ARG A 161 -35.12 46.02 23.06
N PRO A 162 -35.39 47.10 23.78
CA PRO A 162 -36.49 47.99 23.38
C PRO A 162 -36.01 49.31 22.79
#